data_AF-A0A3S0PEG3-F1
#
_entry.id   AF-A0A3S0PEG3-F1
#
_cell.length_a   1.000
_cell.length_b   1.000
_cell.length_c   1.000
_cell.angle_alpha   90.00
_cell.angle_beta   90.00
_cell.angle_gamma   90.00
#
_symmetry.space_group_name_H-M   'P 1'
#
loop_
_entity.id
_entity.type
_entity.pdbx_description
1 polymer ?
#
loop_
_entity_poly.entity_id
_entity_poly.type
_entity_poly.pdbx_seq_one_letter_code
_entity_poly.pdbx_strand_id
1 'polypeptide(L)'
;GIHDVFINDKNGCRPVTTTTIAVVGMPKFFTPNNDGYNDYWSVKGVTANFNANSIIYIFNRYGKLLKQWIPSRSEGWDGTFNGTLLPADDYWYTIKLEDGREAKGHFSLKR
;
A
#
# COMPACT_ATOMS: atom_id res chain seq x y z
N GLY A 1 0.07 8.04 -4.23
CA GLY A 1 -0.63 7.32 -5.31
C GLY A 1 0.14 7.53 -6.59
N ILE A 2 -0.51 7.43 -7.76
CA ILE A 2 0.08 7.87 -9.03
C ILE A 2 -0.25 9.35 -9.23
N HIS A 3 0.75 10.15 -9.59
CA HIS A 3 0.60 11.61 -9.72
C HIS A 3 1.35 12.10 -10.95
N ASP A 4 0.76 13.08 -11.64
CA ASP A 4 1.45 13.81 -12.71
C ASP A 4 2.07 15.08 -12.15
N VAL A 5 3.37 15.25 -12.39
CA VAL A 5 4.13 16.43 -11.98
C VAL A 5 4.44 17.28 -13.20
N PHE A 6 4.20 18.58 -13.06
CA PHE A 6 4.41 19.58 -14.09
C PHE A 6 5.61 20.45 -13.72
N ILE A 7 6.57 20.59 -14.64
CA ILE A 7 7.71 21.50 -14.49
C ILE A 7 7.40 22.77 -15.30
N ASN A 8 7.31 23.90 -14.62
CA ASN A 8 7.13 25.21 -15.24
C ASN A 8 8.41 26.04 -15.09
N ASP A 9 9.03 26.42 -16.21
CA ASP A 9 10.10 27.42 -16.19
C ASP A 9 9.52 28.79 -15.80
N LYS A 10 10.30 29.55 -15.04
CA LYS A 10 9.96 30.90 -14.58
C LYS A 10 9.66 31.86 -15.74
N ASN A 11 10.23 31.60 -16.92
CA ASN A 11 10.07 32.42 -18.12
C ASN A 11 8.92 31.97 -19.05
N GLY A 12 8.12 30.96 -18.67
CA GLY A 12 6.88 30.61 -19.37
C GLY A 12 7.03 29.92 -20.74
N CYS A 13 8.25 29.61 -21.18
CA CYS A 13 8.47 28.80 -22.38
C CYS A 13 8.19 27.32 -22.09
N ARG A 14 7.20 26.74 -22.79
CA ARG A 14 6.86 25.30 -22.77
C ARG A 14 7.86 24.51 -23.63
N PRO A 15 8.12 23.22 -23.31
CA PRO A 15 7.12 22.21 -23.01
C PRO A 15 6.80 22.12 -21.52
N VAL A 16 5.52 21.98 -21.18
CA VAL A 16 5.16 21.44 -19.86
C VAL A 16 5.56 19.98 -19.90
N THR A 17 6.77 19.65 -19.48
CA THR A 17 7.18 18.25 -19.36
C THR A 17 6.38 17.65 -18.21
N THR A 18 5.45 16.77 -18.55
CA THR A 18 4.68 15.99 -17.59
C THR A 18 5.47 14.72 -17.28
N THR A 19 5.77 14.51 -15.99
CA THR A 19 6.35 13.24 -15.53
C THR A 19 5.38 12.58 -14.57
N THR A 20 4.97 11.36 -14.89
CA THR A 20 4.17 10.54 -14.00
C THR A 20 5.07 9.89 -12.96
N ILE A 21 4.77 10.10 -11.68
CA ILE A 21 5.48 9.52 -10.55
C ILE A 21 4.57 8.64 -9.70
N ALA A 22 5.17 7.68 -9.01
CA ALA A 22 4.53 6.87 -8.00
C ALA A 22 4.98 7.28 -6.60
N VAL A 23 4.03 7.69 -5.77
CA VAL A 23 4.21 7.93 -4.33
C VAL A 23 3.58 6.76 -3.58
N VAL A 24 4.44 5.93 -2.98
CA VAL A 24 4.00 4.78 -2.17
C VAL A 24 3.38 5.31 -0.88
N GLY A 25 2.10 5.01 -0.68
CA GLY A 25 1.34 5.46 0.48
C GLY A 25 0.74 4.28 1.25
N MET A 26 0.89 4.30 2.57
CA MET A 26 0.39 3.25 3.46
C MET A 26 -0.87 3.75 4.19
N PRO A 27 -2.05 3.13 3.99
CA PRO A 27 -3.25 3.49 4.75
C PRO A 27 -3.03 3.29 6.25
N LYS A 28 -3.53 4.22 7.07
CA LYS A 28 -3.41 4.13 8.54
C LYS A 28 -4.42 3.16 9.16
N PHE A 29 -5.49 2.84 8.45
CA PHE A 29 -6.52 1.90 8.88
C PHE A 29 -7.29 1.33 7.69
N PHE A 30 -8.09 0.30 7.96
CA PHE A 30 -9.10 -0.24 7.05
C PHE A 30 -10.27 -0.83 7.87
N THR A 31 -11.41 -1.05 7.23
CA THR A 31 -12.68 -1.48 7.85
C THR A 31 -13.27 -2.65 7.06
N PRO A 32 -12.84 -3.91 7.30
CA PRO A 32 -13.36 -5.07 6.58
C PRO A 32 -14.77 -5.44 7.06
N ASN A 33 -15.76 -4.65 6.63
CA ASN A 33 -17.18 -4.81 6.95
C ASN A 33 -18.04 -5.15 5.71
N ASN A 34 -17.40 -5.28 4.55
CA ASN A 34 -18.01 -5.64 3.26
C ASN A 34 -19.04 -4.61 2.78
N ASP A 35 -18.79 -3.33 3.05
CA ASP A 35 -19.60 -2.20 2.55
C ASP A 35 -19.07 -1.62 1.22
N GLY A 36 -17.93 -2.12 0.74
CA GLY A 36 -17.23 -1.67 -0.46
C GLY A 36 -16.17 -0.60 -0.19
N TYR A 37 -16.03 -0.11 1.05
CA TYR A 37 -15.14 0.98 1.41
C TYR A 37 -14.10 0.56 2.44
N ASN A 38 -12.82 0.61 2.04
CA ASN A 38 -11.69 0.23 2.88
C ASN A 38 -11.77 -1.23 3.40
N ASP A 39 -12.36 -2.13 2.62
CA ASP A 39 -12.47 -3.55 3.00
C ASP A 39 -11.11 -4.28 2.99
N TYR A 40 -10.18 -3.78 2.17
CA TYR A 40 -8.84 -4.34 2.06
C TYR A 40 -7.79 -3.31 2.44
N TRP A 41 -6.78 -3.78 3.17
CA TRP A 41 -5.56 -3.03 3.39
C TRP A 41 -4.52 -3.38 2.33
N SER A 42 -4.07 -2.37 1.58
CA SER A 42 -2.94 -2.45 0.64
C SER A 42 -2.29 -1.08 0.43
N VAL A 43 -1.09 -1.07 -0.11
CA VAL A 43 -0.36 0.17 -0.39
C VAL A 43 -0.89 0.85 -1.65
N LYS A 44 -0.90 2.17 -1.64
CA LYS A 44 -1.20 3.00 -2.81
C LYS A 44 0.08 3.29 -3.58
N GLY A 45 0.00 3.44 -4.90
CA GLY A 45 1.14 3.83 -5.74
C GLY A 45 2.05 2.67 -6.16
N VAL A 46 1.71 1.43 -5.84
CA VAL A 46 2.31 0.24 -6.45
C VAL A 46 1.35 -0.30 -7.50
N THR A 47 1.80 -0.45 -8.73
CA THR A 47 0.99 -0.92 -9.87
C THR A 47 1.82 -1.83 -10.77
N ALA A 48 1.23 -2.38 -11.84
CA ALA A 48 1.97 -3.17 -12.83
C ALA A 48 3.10 -2.38 -13.53
N ASN A 49 3.01 -1.04 -13.56
CA ASN A 49 4.01 -0.17 -14.19
C ASN A 49 4.97 0.46 -13.16
N PHE A 50 4.64 0.39 -11.86
CA PHE A 50 5.43 1.01 -10.79
C PHE A 50 5.62 0.04 -9.64
N ASN A 51 6.86 -0.41 -9.41
CA ASN A 51 7.23 -1.31 -8.32
C ASN A 51 6.48 -2.65 -8.37
N ALA A 52 6.32 -3.23 -9.57
CA ALA A 52 5.35 -4.30 -9.88
C ALA A 52 5.56 -5.60 -9.08
N ASN A 53 6.80 -5.91 -8.72
CA ASN A 53 7.20 -7.09 -7.96
C ASN A 53 7.51 -6.79 -6.49
N SER A 54 7.01 -5.66 -5.97
CA SER A 54 7.08 -5.38 -4.53
C SER A 54 6.33 -6.44 -3.75
N ILE A 55 6.84 -6.75 -2.56
CA ILE A 55 6.23 -7.73 -1.66
C ILE A 55 5.89 -7.04 -0.35
N ILE A 56 4.66 -7.28 0.10
CA ILE A 56 4.18 -6.83 1.42
C ILE A 56 4.06 -8.02 2.34
N TYR A 57 4.40 -7.80 3.61
CA TYR A 57 4.22 -8.72 4.71
C TYR A 57 3.43 -8.05 5.81
N ILE A 58 2.48 -8.76 6.42
CA ILE A 58 1.67 -8.30 7.56
C ILE A 58 1.90 -9.21 8.75
N PHE A 59 2.02 -8.60 9.93
CA PHE A 59 2.33 -9.27 11.18
C PHE A 59 1.37 -8.86 12.29
N ASN A 60 1.15 -9.76 13.24
CA ASN A 60 0.51 -9.39 14.51
C ASN A 60 1.52 -8.73 15.47
N ARG A 61 1.03 -8.27 16.63
CA ARG A 61 1.84 -7.66 17.70
C ARG A 61 2.97 -8.52 18.27
N TYR A 62 2.97 -9.82 18.00
CA TYR A 62 4.00 -10.76 18.45
C TYR A 62 5.02 -11.08 17.34
N GLY A 63 4.93 -10.42 16.18
CA GLY A 63 5.80 -10.65 15.03
C GLY A 63 5.45 -11.90 14.21
N LYS A 64 4.30 -12.55 14.46
CA LYS A 64 3.84 -13.68 13.63
C LYS A 64 3.39 -13.15 12.28
N LEU A 65 3.94 -13.71 11.20
CA LEU A 65 3.49 -13.45 9.83
C LEU A 65 2.05 -13.94 9.65
N LEU A 66 1.19 -13.05 9.17
CA LEU A 66 -0.23 -13.30 8.91
C LEU A 66 -0.52 -13.40 7.41
N LYS A 67 0.04 -12.49 6.61
CA LYS A 67 -0.23 -12.40 5.18
C LYS A 67 0.98 -11.91 4.43
N GLN A 68 1.13 -12.37 3.19
CA GLN A 68 2.04 -11.79 2.21
C GLN A 68 1.41 -11.73 0.83
N TRP A 69 1.71 -10.71 0.04
CA TRP A 69 1.24 -10.59 -1.34
C TRP A 69 2.09 -9.61 -2.17
N ILE A 70 1.85 -9.63 -3.48
CA ILE A 70 2.33 -8.62 -4.43
C ILE A 70 1.18 -7.63 -4.68
N PRO A 71 1.30 -6.34 -4.33
CA PRO A 71 0.19 -5.37 -4.42
C PRO A 71 -0.34 -5.15 -5.82
N SER A 72 0.49 -5.32 -6.86
CA SER A 72 0.07 -5.18 -8.25
C SER A 72 -0.85 -6.33 -8.74
N ARG A 73 -1.02 -7.39 -7.94
CA ARG A 73 -1.74 -8.62 -8.30
C ARG A 73 -2.86 -9.00 -7.31
N SER A 74 -3.09 -8.20 -6.28
CA SER A 74 -4.03 -8.51 -5.20
C SER A 74 -4.56 -7.24 -4.55
N GLU A 75 -5.85 -7.25 -4.17
CA GLU A 75 -6.49 -6.17 -3.42
C GLU A 75 -5.88 -5.96 -2.03
N GLY A 76 -5.20 -6.98 -1.50
CA GLY A 76 -4.42 -6.91 -0.27
C GLY A 76 -4.95 -7.83 0.81
N TRP A 77 -5.11 -7.30 2.02
CA TRP A 77 -5.50 -8.05 3.20
C TRP A 77 -6.85 -7.60 3.75
N ASP A 78 -7.76 -8.56 3.93
CA ASP A 78 -9.14 -8.40 4.40
C ASP A 78 -9.29 -8.56 5.92
N GLY A 79 -8.18 -8.65 6.66
CA GLY A 79 -8.23 -8.88 8.10
C GLY A 79 -8.49 -10.32 8.52
N THR A 80 -8.35 -11.30 7.61
CA THR A 80 -8.48 -12.72 7.93
C THR A 80 -7.14 -13.44 8.03
N PHE A 81 -7.08 -14.48 8.86
CA PHE A 81 -5.97 -15.42 8.92
C PHE A 81 -6.50 -16.84 8.98
N ASN A 82 -6.13 -17.68 8.00
CA ASN A 82 -6.62 -19.06 7.86
C ASN A 82 -8.17 -19.15 7.92
N GLY A 83 -8.86 -18.23 7.22
CA GLY A 83 -10.32 -18.17 7.18
C GLY A 83 -10.97 -17.62 8.45
N THR A 84 -10.20 -17.29 9.49
CA THR A 84 -10.71 -16.71 10.73
C THR A 84 -10.55 -15.20 10.71
N LEU A 85 -11.60 -14.48 11.11
CA LEU A 85 -11.59 -13.04 11.32
C LEU A 85 -10.68 -12.66 12.48
N LEU A 86 -9.72 -11.76 12.23
CA LEU A 86 -8.86 -11.23 13.29
C LEU A 86 -9.51 -10.05 14.03
N PRO A 87 -9.14 -9.82 15.30
CA PRO A 87 -9.71 -8.74 16.11
C PRO A 87 -9.39 -7.34 15.55
N ALA A 88 -10.18 -6.34 16.00
CA ALA A 88 -9.80 -4.95 15.84
C ALA A 88 -8.60 -4.66 16.75
N ASP A 89 -7.44 -4.46 16.14
CA ASP A 89 -6.14 -4.25 16.79
C ASP A 89 -5.22 -3.53 15.80
N ASP A 90 -4.04 -3.16 16.27
CA ASP A 90 -2.95 -2.73 15.41
C ASP A 90 -2.20 -3.93 14.82
N TYR A 91 -1.78 -3.76 13.57
CA TYR A 91 -1.00 -4.72 12.79
C TYR A 91 0.21 -4.04 12.20
N TRP A 92 1.28 -4.80 11.99
CA TRP A 92 2.55 -4.27 11.48
C TRP A 92 2.78 -4.72 10.05
N TYR A 93 3.41 -3.87 9.25
CA TYR A 93 3.80 -4.23 7.89
C TYR A 93 5.31 -4.11 7.68
N THR A 94 5.80 -4.91 6.73
CA THR A 94 7.06 -4.65 6.02
C THR A 94 6.75 -4.61 4.53
N ILE A 95 7.20 -3.57 3.85
CA ILE A 95 7.08 -3.41 2.39
C ILE A 95 8.49 -3.47 1.83
N LYS A 96 8.72 -4.39 0.90
CA LYS A 96 9.96 -4.50 0.14
C LYS A 96 9.71 -4.10 -1.30
N LEU A 97 10.31 -3.00 -1.74
CA LEU A 97 10.25 -2.52 -3.12
C LEU A 97 11.28 -3.24 -3.99
N GLU A 98 11.06 -3.20 -5.31
CA GLU A 98 11.94 -3.87 -6.29
C GLU A 98 13.36 -3.32 -6.31
N ASP A 99 13.53 -2.05 -5.97
CA ASP A 99 14.82 -1.36 -5.91
C ASP A 99 15.57 -1.58 -4.59
N GLY A 100 15.08 -2.49 -3.74
CA GLY A 100 15.69 -2.85 -2.46
C GLY A 100 15.33 -1.94 -1.30
N ARG A 101 14.55 -0.87 -1.52
CA ARG A 101 14.04 -0.05 -0.41
C ARG A 101 13.06 -0.87 0.43
N GLU A 102 13.13 -0.66 1.74
CA GLU A 102 12.26 -1.29 2.72
C GLU A 102 11.57 -0.23 3.58
N ALA A 103 10.28 -0.42 3.84
CA ALA A 103 9.51 0.43 4.75
C ALA A 103 8.77 -0.43 5.77
N LYS A 104 8.75 0.03 7.03
CA LYS A 104 8.05 -0.62 8.14
C LYS A 104 7.14 0.37 8.84
N GLY A 105 6.06 -0.14 9.42
CA GLY A 105 5.12 0.66 10.19
C GLY A 105 3.97 -0.20 10.70
N HIS A 106 2.90 0.46 11.12
CA HIS A 106 1.68 -0.18 11.59
C HIS A 106 0.44 0.51 11.01
N PHE A 107 -0.70 -0.16 11.14
CA PHE A 107 -2.04 0.31 10.80
C PHE A 107 -3.06 -0.37 11.71
N SER A 108 -4.24 0.24 11.84
CA SER A 108 -5.32 -0.31 12.66
C SER A 108 -6.36 -1.05 11.81
N LEU A 109 -6.75 -2.24 12.22
CA LEU A 109 -7.98 -2.87 11.77
C LEU A 109 -9.14 -2.31 12.61
N LYS A 110 -10.16 -1.74 11.97
CA LYS A 110 -11.36 -1.21 12.64
C LYS A 110 -12.60 -2.02 12.26
N ARG A 111 -13.59 -2.05 13.15
CA ARG A 111 -14.91 -2.66 12.94
C ARG A 111 -15.99 -1.76 13.51
#